data_AF-A0A352UDT3-F1
#
_entry.id   AF-A0A352UDT3-F1
#
_cell.length_a   1.000
_cell.length_b   1.000
_cell.length_c   1.000
_cell.angle_alpha   90.00
_cell.angle_beta   90.00
_cell.angle_gamma   90.00
#
_symmetry.space_group_name_H-M   'P 1'
#
loop_
_entity.id
_entity.type
_entity.pdbx_description
1 polymer ?
#
loop_
_entity_poly.entity_id
_entity_poly.type
_entity_poly.pdbx_seq_one_letter_code
_entity_poly.pdbx_strand_id
1 'polypeptide(L)'
;MLNIIEATPSELGEYAKFPMALLVESIFKVDIIDNGFGGFQLVEQRVKTPWVKDYGEEGDDTNVTRWLKQFDVSNWKFLLADVEGRIA
;
A
#
# COMPACT_ATOMS: atom_id res chain seq x y z
N MET A 1 -18.17 -4.54 -15.61
CA MET A 1 -18.48 -5.42 -14.45
C MET A 1 -17.24 -5.50 -13.58
N LEU A 2 -17.36 -5.32 -12.27
CA LEU A 2 -16.25 -5.46 -11.31
C LEU A 2 -16.34 -6.84 -10.67
N ASN A 3 -15.26 -7.61 -10.76
CA ASN A 3 -15.10 -8.91 -10.12
C ASN A 3 -13.92 -8.88 -9.14
N ILE A 4 -13.92 -9.82 -8.20
CA ILE A 4 -12.75 -10.14 -7.37
C ILE A 4 -12.29 -11.52 -7.79
N ILE A 5 -11.02 -11.65 -8.13
CA ILE A 5 -10.40 -12.93 -8.49
C ILE A 5 -9.27 -13.25 -7.50
N GLU A 6 -9.05 -14.55 -7.27
CA GLU A 6 -7.91 -15.00 -6.48
C GLU A 6 -6.66 -15.04 -7.36
N ALA A 7 -5.54 -14.57 -6.81
CA ALA A 7 -4.23 -14.64 -7.44
C ALA A 7 -3.29 -15.55 -6.65
N THR A 8 -2.44 -16.25 -7.38
CA THR A 8 -1.33 -17.03 -6.87
C THR A 8 -0.14 -16.13 -6.56
N PRO A 9 0.79 -16.58 -5.69
CA PRO A 9 2.04 -15.88 -5.45
C PRO A 9 2.81 -15.51 -6.75
N SER A 10 2.78 -16.37 -7.77
CA SER A 10 3.44 -16.13 -9.06
C SER A 10 2.83 -14.97 -9.85
N GLU A 11 1.57 -14.62 -9.62
CA GLU A 11 0.87 -13.55 -10.34
C GLU A 11 1.11 -12.17 -9.73
N LEU A 12 1.77 -12.09 -8.57
CA LEU A 12 2.14 -10.82 -7.92
C LEU A 12 3.05 -9.94 -8.80
N GLY A 13 3.79 -10.54 -9.73
CA GLY A 13 4.59 -9.79 -10.70
C GLY A 13 3.78 -8.95 -11.68
N GLU A 14 2.53 -9.35 -11.99
CA GLU A 14 1.63 -8.53 -12.80
C GLU A 14 1.02 -7.41 -11.97
N TYR A 15 0.62 -7.70 -10.73
CA TYR A 15 0.16 -6.68 -9.78
C TYR A 15 1.24 -5.62 -9.49
N ALA A 16 2.50 -6.04 -9.42
CA ALA A 16 3.65 -5.18 -9.18
C ALA A 16 3.85 -4.04 -10.21
N LYS A 17 3.19 -4.12 -11.37
CA LYS A 17 3.27 -3.12 -12.44
C LYS A 17 2.33 -1.93 -12.23
N PHE A 18 1.33 -2.06 -11.35
CA PHE A 18 0.41 -0.97 -11.08
C PHE A 18 1.12 0.13 -10.27
N PRO A 19 1.06 1.40 -10.72
CA PRO A 19 1.66 2.51 -9.97
C PRO A 19 1.03 2.63 -8.57
N MET A 20 1.87 2.74 -7.55
CA MET A 20 1.44 2.98 -6.17
C MET A 20 1.78 4.41 -5.72
N ALA A 21 1.59 5.36 -6.63
CA ALA A 21 1.84 6.77 -6.42
C ALA A 21 0.57 7.49 -5.97
N LEU A 22 0.68 8.27 -4.89
CA LEU A 22 -0.41 9.03 -4.30
C LEU A 22 0.01 10.50 -4.15
N LEU A 23 -0.84 11.43 -4.57
CA LEU A 23 -0.68 12.84 -4.25
C LEU A 23 -1.13 13.06 -2.80
N VAL A 24 -0.19 13.41 -1.93
CA VAL A 24 -0.45 13.65 -0.51
C VAL A 24 -0.80 15.13 -0.31
N GLU A 25 -2.06 15.39 0.01
CA GLU A 25 -2.57 16.74 0.32
C GLU A 25 -2.80 16.98 1.83
N SER A 26 -3.00 15.91 2.60
CA SER A 26 -3.10 15.93 4.06
C SER A 26 -2.40 14.72 4.65
N ILE A 27 -2.00 14.85 5.91
CA ILE A 27 -1.42 13.75 6.71
C ILE A 27 -2.08 13.70 8.08
N PHE A 28 -2.10 12.53 8.69
CA PHE A 28 -2.38 12.40 10.11
C PHE A 28 -1.10 12.63 10.91
N LYS A 29 -1.01 13.79 11.57
CA LYS A 29 0.05 14.06 12.55
C LYS A 29 -0.20 13.23 13.80
N VAL A 30 0.86 12.62 14.33
CA VAL A 30 0.82 11.99 15.65
C VAL A 30 1.10 13.07 16.69
N ASP A 31 0.08 13.42 17.47
CA ASP A 31 0.23 14.24 18.66
C ASP A 31 0.38 13.32 19.88
N ILE A 32 1.43 13.58 20.67
CA ILE A 32 1.75 12.80 21.86
C ILE A 32 1.13 13.50 23.06
N ILE A 33 0.21 12.82 23.76
CA ILE A 33 -0.49 13.39 24.90
C ILE A 33 0.25 13.02 26.18
N ASP A 34 0.54 14.03 27.01
CA ASP A 34 1.20 13.86 28.31
C ASP A 34 2.48 12.99 28.21
N ASN A 35 3.38 13.35 27.28
CA ASN A 35 4.61 12.59 26.99
C ASN A 35 4.39 11.07 26.74
N GLY A 36 3.19 10.69 26.29
CA GLY A 36 2.79 9.31 25.99
C GLY A 36 1.94 8.66 27.07
N PHE A 37 1.86 9.22 28.27
CA PHE A 37 1.00 8.69 29.34
C PHE A 37 -0.49 8.88 29.06
N GLY A 38 -0.84 9.90 28.27
CA GLY A 38 -2.19 10.09 27.74
C GLY A 38 -2.42 9.40 26.39
N GLY A 39 -1.44 8.66 25.88
CA GLY A 39 -1.49 8.01 24.58
C GLY A 39 -1.16 8.94 23.40
N PHE A 40 -1.64 8.55 22.23
CA PHE A 40 -1.39 9.22 20.96
C PHE A 40 -2.70 9.58 20.29
N GLN A 41 -2.74 10.75 19.67
CA GLN A 41 -3.86 11.18 18.84
C GLN A 41 -3.38 11.36 17.40
N LEU A 42 -4.18 10.88 16.47
CA LEU A 42 -4.01 11.16 15.04
C LEU A 42 -4.87 12.38 14.68
N VAL A 43 -4.22 13.47 14.28
CA VAL A 43 -4.89 14.70 13.88
C VAL A 43 -4.59 14.96 12.41
N GLU A 44 -5.63 15.00 11.59
CA GLU A 44 -5.46 15.34 10.18
C GLU A 44 -5.02 16.80 10.02
N GLN A 45 -3.99 17.03 9.20
CA GLN A 45 -3.51 18.35 8.83
C GLN A 45 -3.24 18.43 7.33
N ARG A 46 -3.71 19.51 6.68
CA ARG A 46 -3.30 19.86 5.31
C ARG A 46 -1.80 20.14 5.28
N VAL A 47 -1.11 19.62 4.28
CA VAL A 47 0.33 19.86 4.10
C VAL A 47 0.55 21.19 3.38
N LYS A 48 1.65 21.89 3.69
CA LYS A 48 1.94 23.20 3.09
C LYS A 48 2.20 23.11 1.58
N THR A 49 2.91 22.06 1.16
CA THR A 49 3.22 21.77 -0.23
C THR A 49 2.89 20.30 -0.47
N PRO A 50 1.88 19.99 -1.31
CA PRO A 50 1.60 18.60 -1.68
C PRO A 50 2.81 17.93 -2.34
N TRP A 51 2.97 16.63 -2.12
CA TRP A 51 4.01 15.83 -2.75
C TRP A 51 3.45 14.50 -3.22
N VAL A 52 4.13 13.88 -4.19
CA VAL A 52 3.83 12.50 -4.59
C VAL A 52 4.59 11.56 -3.67
N LYS A 53 3.88 10.67 -2.97
CA LYS A 53 4.48 9.51 -2.30
C LYS A 53 4.25 8.31 -3.20
N ASP A 54 5.33 7.78 -3.76
CA ASP A 54 5.31 6.54 -4.52
C ASP A 54 5.79 5.38 -3.65
N TYR A 55 4.90 4.42 -3.40
CA TYR A 55 5.20 3.21 -2.64
C TYR A 55 5.86 2.11 -3.50
N GLY A 56 5.97 2.31 -4.82
CA GLY A 56 6.65 1.42 -5.76
C GLY A 56 8.03 1.90 -6.22
N GLU A 57 8.40 3.17 -5.97
CA GLU A 57 9.63 3.80 -6.50
C GLU A 57 10.91 3.48 -5.68
N GLU A 58 10.79 3.01 -4.44
CA GLU A 58 11.93 2.78 -3.55
C GLU A 58 12.64 1.44 -3.86
N GLY A 59 13.27 1.35 -5.04
CA GLY A 59 14.18 0.27 -5.46
C GLY A 59 13.56 -1.13 -5.56
N ASP A 60 14.33 -2.10 -6.06
CA ASP A 60 13.91 -3.50 -6.25
C ASP A 60 13.38 -4.19 -4.97
N ASP A 61 13.53 -3.54 -3.81
CA ASP A 61 13.31 -4.08 -2.48
C ASP A 61 12.04 -3.57 -1.77
N THR A 62 11.18 -2.77 -2.41
CA THR A 62 9.88 -2.34 -1.80
C THR A 62 8.64 -2.98 -2.43
N ASN A 63 8.79 -3.64 -3.58
CA ASN A 63 7.69 -4.22 -4.35
C ASN A 63 7.07 -5.48 -3.67
N VAL A 64 5.78 -5.75 -3.92
CA VAL A 64 5.02 -6.91 -3.42
C VAL A 64 5.69 -8.26 -3.71
N THR A 65 6.46 -8.36 -4.80
CA THR A 65 7.16 -9.61 -5.18
C THR A 65 8.23 -10.01 -4.17
N ARG A 66 8.75 -9.07 -3.36
CA ARG A 66 9.73 -9.37 -2.30
C ARG A 66 9.15 -10.23 -1.20
N TRP A 67 7.84 -10.20 -0.98
CA TRP A 67 7.21 -10.98 0.09
C TRP A 67 7.48 -12.47 -0.07
N LEU A 68 7.59 -12.94 -1.32
CA LEU A 68 7.92 -14.33 -1.66
C LEU A 68 9.32 -14.75 -1.19
N LYS A 69 10.24 -13.78 -1.00
CA LYS A 69 11.61 -14.01 -0.51
C LYS A 69 11.73 -13.83 1.01
N GLN A 70 10.85 -13.05 1.62
CA GLN A 70 10.94 -12.62 3.03
C GLN A 70 10.01 -13.41 3.96
N PHE A 71 8.90 -13.91 3.44
CA PHE A 71 7.84 -14.52 4.23
C PHE A 71 7.46 -15.89 3.67
N ASP A 72 7.00 -16.77 4.56
CA ASP A 72 6.24 -17.95 4.16
C ASP A 72 4.81 -17.51 3.82
N VAL A 73 4.54 -17.43 2.52
CA VAL A 73 3.24 -17.02 1.97
C VAL A 73 2.30 -18.20 1.70
N SER A 74 2.66 -19.43 2.11
CA SER A 74 1.88 -20.63 1.80
C SER A 74 0.43 -20.59 2.28
N ASN A 75 0.16 -19.80 3.32
CA ASN A 75 -1.19 -19.61 3.89
C ASN A 75 -1.83 -18.26 3.51
N TRP A 76 -1.22 -17.50 2.62
CA TRP A 76 -1.73 -16.18 2.22
C TRP A 76 -2.72 -16.34 1.05
N LYS A 77 -3.68 -15.42 0.99
CA LYS A 77 -4.61 -15.28 -0.12
C LYS A 77 -4.47 -13.90 -0.72
N PHE A 78 -4.21 -13.84 -2.02
CA PHE A 78 -4.11 -12.60 -2.77
C PHE A 78 -5.39 -12.43 -3.59
N LEU A 79 -5.97 -11.23 -3.54
CA LEU A 79 -7.19 -10.90 -4.24
C LEU A 79 -6.91 -9.72 -5.16
N LEU A 80 -7.31 -9.84 -6.43
CA LEU A 80 -7.18 -8.79 -7.43
C LEU A 80 -8.57 -8.32 -7.87
N ALA A 81 -8.68 -7.03 -8.19
CA ALA A 81 -9.85 -6.51 -8.86
C ALA A 81 -9.72 -6.76 -10.37
N ASP A 82 -10.78 -7.29 -10.96
CA ASP A 82 -10.93 -7.44 -12.40
C ASP A 82 -12.06 -6.53 -12.88
N VAL A 83 -11.73 -5.57 -13.73
CA VAL A 83 -12.68 -4.65 -14.35
C VAL A 83 -12.75 -5.00 -15.83
N GLU A 84 -13.84 -5.66 -16.21
CA GLU A 84 -14.14 -6.01 -17.61
C GLU A 84 -13.05 -6.89 -18.28
N GLY A 85 -12.48 -7.84 -17.54
CA GLY A 85 -11.45 -8.76 -18.03
C GLY A 85 -10.04 -8.18 -17.99
N ARG A 86 -9.82 -7.10 -17.23
CA ARG A 86 -8.53 -6.45 -17.00
C ARG A 86 -8.30 -6.28 -15.51
N ILE A 87 -7.11 -6.67 -15.05
CA ILE A 87 -6.67 -6.37 -13.69
C ILE A 87 -6.58 -4.85 -13.53
N ALA A 88 -7.11 -4.35 -12.41
CA ALA A 88 -7.16 -2.94 -12.05
C ALA A 88 -6.81 -2.72 -10.58
#